data_AF-A0A2V7UFJ8-F1
#
_entry.id   AF-A0A2V7UFJ8-F1
#
_cell.length_a   1.000
_cell.length_b   1.000
_cell.length_c   1.000
_cell.angle_alpha   90.00
_cell.angle_beta   90.00
_cell.angle_gamma   90.00
#
_symmetry.space_group_name_H-M   'P 1'
#
loop_
_entity.id
_entity.type
_entity.pdbx_description
1 polymer ?
#
loop_
_entity_poly.entity_id
_entity_poly.type
_entity_poly.pdbx_seq_one_letter_code
_entity_poly.pdbx_strand_id
1 'polypeptide(L)'
;MAQEVPIQIAYYYKVRWGFQQEFERLFLKNHYPVLMEMKQRGRVQDVKLFRPTYHLKDDWTFLVVITYPTWAALGSPSDEEAITKRLYPDYDRFQKEEQRRFEILDSHWDIPLTPVVPPK
;
A
#
# COMPACT_ATOMS: atom_id res chain seq x y z
N MET A 1 -5.11 10.98 -28.44
CA MET A 1 -4.47 10.13 -27.43
C MET A 1 -5.59 9.42 -26.70
N ALA A 2 -5.63 8.08 -26.68
CA ALA A 2 -6.59 7.38 -25.83
C ALA A 2 -6.33 7.83 -24.38
N GLN A 3 -7.37 8.22 -23.65
CA GLN A 3 -7.22 8.61 -22.26
C GLN A 3 -6.86 7.35 -21.48
N GLU A 4 -5.64 7.31 -20.92
CA GLU A 4 -5.24 6.20 -20.07
C GLU A 4 -6.15 6.18 -18.84
N VAL A 5 -6.84 5.07 -18.65
CA VAL A 5 -7.76 4.87 -17.54
C VAL A 5 -6.91 4.59 -16.29
N PRO A 6 -7.10 5.34 -15.19
CA PRO A 6 -6.40 5.06 -13.95
C PRO A 6 -6.58 3.61 -13.49
N ILE A 7 -5.51 3.01 -13.00
CA ILE A 7 -5.47 1.62 -12.55
C ILE A 7 -5.54 1.60 -11.05
N GLN A 8 -6.49 0.84 -10.50
CA GLN A 8 -6.58 0.62 -9.06
C GLN A 8 -6.04 -0.76 -8.74
N ILE A 9 -5.15 -0.85 -7.76
CA ILE A 9 -4.68 -2.11 -7.20
C ILE A 9 -5.11 -2.17 -5.73
N ALA A 10 -5.73 -3.28 -5.35
CA ALA A 10 -6.07 -3.61 -3.97
C ALA A 10 -5.00 -4.51 -3.36
N TYR A 11 -4.28 -3.99 -2.37
CA TYR A 11 -3.23 -4.66 -1.61
C TYR A 11 -3.82 -5.17 -0.30
N TYR A 12 -4.07 -6.47 -0.24
CA TYR A 12 -4.65 -7.13 0.92
C TYR A 12 -3.57 -7.65 1.86
N TYR A 13 -3.75 -7.45 3.15
CA TYR A 13 -2.86 -7.94 4.19
C TYR A 13 -3.65 -8.78 5.18
N LYS A 14 -3.28 -10.06 5.31
CA LYS A 14 -3.72 -10.92 6.40
C LYS A 14 -2.65 -10.88 7.48
N VAL A 15 -2.88 -10.09 8.52
CA VAL A 15 -1.95 -9.92 9.65
C VAL A 15 -2.19 -11.03 10.66
N ARG A 16 -1.11 -11.62 11.17
CA ARG A 16 -1.14 -12.62 12.23
C ARG A 16 -1.96 -12.12 13.41
N TRP A 17 -2.80 -12.99 13.96
CA TRP A 17 -3.70 -12.61 15.05
C TRP A 17 -2.95 -12.03 16.26
N GLY A 18 -3.45 -10.90 16.77
CA GLY A 18 -2.84 -10.15 17.88
C GLY A 18 -1.88 -9.04 17.43
N PHE A 19 -1.46 -9.01 16.17
CA PHE A 19 -0.49 -8.04 15.64
C PHE A 19 -1.12 -6.95 14.76
N GLN A 20 -2.45 -6.90 14.61
CA GLN A 20 -3.12 -5.97 13.68
C GLN A 20 -2.79 -4.50 13.96
N GLN A 21 -2.82 -4.08 15.24
CA GLN A 21 -2.49 -2.71 15.63
C GLN A 21 -0.99 -2.41 15.46
N GLU A 22 -0.12 -3.40 15.67
CA GLU A 22 1.32 -3.24 15.42
C GLU A 22 1.57 -3.03 13.92
N PHE A 23 0.95 -3.85 13.08
CA PHE A 23 1.03 -3.72 11.63
C PHE A 23 0.54 -2.36 11.15
N GLU A 24 -0.65 -1.93 11.56
CA GLU A 24 -1.23 -0.64 11.18
C GLU A 24 -0.31 0.51 11.61
N ARG A 25 0.21 0.48 12.84
CA ARG A 25 1.16 1.49 13.33
C ARG A 25 2.43 1.53 12.51
N LEU A 26 3.03 0.37 12.20
CA LEU A 26 4.25 0.29 11.38
C LEU A 26 3.97 0.77 9.95
N PHE A 27 2.85 0.37 9.34
CA PHE A 27 2.44 0.80 8.02
C PHE A 27 2.29 2.32 7.95
N LEU A 28 1.55 2.92 8.90
CA LEU A 28 1.31 4.37 8.94
C LEU A 28 2.58 5.17 9.23
N LYS A 29 3.49 4.61 10.04
CA LYS A 29 4.75 5.28 10.39
C LYS A 29 5.76 5.25 9.24
N ASN A 30 5.85 4.11 8.53
CA ASN A 30 6.97 3.82 7.65
C ASN A 30 6.58 3.76 6.17
N HIS A 31 5.56 2.98 5.81
CA HIS A 31 5.21 2.81 4.40
C HIS A 31 4.32 3.95 3.87
N TYR A 32 3.37 4.43 4.66
CA TYR A 32 2.44 5.47 4.25
C TYR A 32 3.11 6.79 3.83
N PRO A 33 4.11 7.33 4.55
CA PRO A 33 4.82 8.55 4.11
C PRO A 33 5.52 8.39 2.76
N VAL A 34 6.05 7.20 2.47
CA VAL A 34 6.64 6.88 1.16
C VAL A 34 5.60 6.97 0.06
N LEU A 35 4.40 6.40 0.29
CA LEU A 35 3.29 6.50 -0.67
C LEU A 35 2.83 7.95 -0.88
N MET A 36 2.85 8.78 0.17
CA MET A 36 2.51 10.19 0.06
C MET A 36 3.55 10.97 -0.76
N GLU A 37 4.83 10.66 -0.63
CA GLU A 37 5.88 11.20 -1.47
C GLU A 37 5.74 10.76 -2.93
N MET A 38 5.43 9.49 -3.17
CA MET A 38 5.11 9.00 -4.52
C MET A 38 3.88 9.71 -5.11
N LYS A 39 2.88 10.03 -4.27
CA LYS A 39 1.70 10.81 -4.66
C LYS A 39 2.04 12.25 -5.03
N GLN A 40 2.86 12.92 -4.22
CA GLN A 40 3.34 14.27 -4.50
C GLN A 40 4.15 14.35 -5.80
N ARG A 41 4.89 13.28 -6.14
CA ARG A 41 5.67 13.16 -7.38
C ARG A 41 4.85 12.70 -8.58
N GLY A 42 3.54 12.47 -8.41
CA GLY A 42 2.63 12.08 -9.49
C GLY A 42 2.72 10.61 -9.92
N ARG A 43 3.55 9.78 -9.27
CA ARG A 43 3.61 8.34 -9.54
C ARG A 43 2.34 7.64 -9.04
N VAL A 44 1.87 8.03 -7.86
CA VAL A 44 0.60 7.58 -7.29
C VAL A 44 -0.43 8.68 -7.46
N GLN A 45 -1.63 8.34 -7.91
CA GLN A 45 -2.74 9.28 -8.00
C GLN A 45 -3.51 9.35 -6.67
N ASP A 46 -3.78 8.20 -6.04
CA ASP A 46 -4.51 8.15 -4.77
C ASP A 46 -4.15 6.93 -3.91
N VAL A 47 -4.37 7.06 -2.60
CA VAL A 47 -4.15 5.98 -1.62
C VAL A 47 -5.32 5.98 -0.64
N LYS A 48 -5.99 4.84 -0.48
CA LYS A 48 -7.06 4.65 0.51
C LYS A 48 -6.72 3.46 1.40
N LEU A 49 -6.97 3.61 2.70
CA LEU A 49 -6.69 2.60 3.71
C LEU A 49 -8.00 2.13 4.33
N PHE A 50 -8.13 0.82 4.52
CA PHE A 50 -9.30 0.21 5.11
C PHE A 50 -8.89 -0.89 6.08
N ARG A 51 -9.69 -1.05 7.12
CA ARG A 51 -9.72 -2.26 7.95
C ARG A 51 -11.18 -2.68 8.15
N PRO A 52 -11.46 -3.96 8.38
CA PRO A 52 -12.81 -4.39 8.71
C PRO A 52 -13.31 -3.67 9.97
N THR A 53 -14.58 -3.23 9.96
CA THR A 53 -15.23 -2.65 11.15
C THR A 53 -15.40 -3.71 12.25
N TYR A 54 -15.65 -4.95 11.86
CA TYR A 54 -15.80 -6.10 12.75
C TYR A 54 -14.75 -7.15 12.42
N HIS A 55 -14.37 -7.99 13.39
CA HIS A 55 -13.48 -9.12 13.14
C HIS A 55 -14.16 -10.10 12.17
N LEU A 56 -13.48 -10.35 11.05
CA LEU A 56 -13.89 -11.36 10.08
C LEU A 56 -13.14 -12.66 10.40
N LYS A 57 -13.82 -13.80 10.25
CA LYS A 57 -13.16 -15.10 10.36
C LYS A 57 -12.36 -15.36 9.07
N ASP A 58 -11.08 -15.68 9.24
CA ASP A 58 -10.16 -16.18 8.20
C ASP A 58 -9.83 -15.26 7.00
N ASP A 59 -10.14 -13.98 7.06
CA ASP A 59 -9.97 -13.03 5.95
C ASP A 59 -8.79 -12.04 6.13
N TRP A 60 -8.61 -11.09 5.20
CA TRP A 60 -7.71 -9.94 5.35
C TRP A 60 -8.09 -9.07 6.56
N THR A 61 -7.10 -8.36 7.12
CA THR A 61 -7.28 -7.48 8.29
C THR A 61 -6.89 -6.03 8.01
N PHE A 62 -6.19 -5.76 6.91
CA PHE A 62 -5.88 -4.42 6.42
C PHE A 62 -5.87 -4.43 4.89
N LEU A 63 -6.38 -3.36 4.27
CA LEU A 63 -6.47 -3.20 2.83
C LEU A 63 -5.98 -1.81 2.45
N VAL A 64 -5.13 -1.75 1.43
CA VAL A 64 -4.68 -0.51 0.81
C VAL A 64 -5.13 -0.53 -0.64
N VAL A 65 -5.83 0.51 -1.08
CA VAL A 65 -6.17 0.69 -2.50
C VAL A 65 -5.33 1.84 -3.04
N ILE A 66 -4.43 1.54 -3.98
CA ILE A 66 -3.59 2.55 -4.63
C ILE A 66 -4.10 2.74 -6.06
N THR A 67 -4.31 3.99 -6.43
CA THR A 67 -4.62 4.39 -7.81
C THR A 67 -3.36 4.90 -8.48
N TYR A 68 -3.03 4.34 -9.63
CA TYR A 68 -1.94 4.80 -10.50
C TYR A 68 -2.53 5.47 -11.74
N PRO A 69 -1.94 6.56 -12.24
CA PRO A 69 -2.46 7.25 -13.41
C PRO A 69 -2.27 6.43 -14.70
N THR A 70 -1.27 5.54 -14.75
CA THR A 70 -0.88 4.77 -15.95
C THR A 70 -0.25 3.43 -15.57
N TRP A 71 -0.24 2.46 -16.50
CA TRP A 71 0.46 1.17 -16.30
C TRP A 71 1.97 1.38 -16.19
N ALA A 72 2.51 2.38 -16.90
CA ALA A 72 3.92 2.76 -16.79
C ALA A 72 4.26 3.26 -15.39
N ALA A 73 3.40 4.05 -14.75
CA ALA A 73 3.61 4.54 -13.38
C ALA A 73 3.59 3.39 -12.35
N LEU A 74 2.81 2.34 -12.60
CA LEU A 74 2.81 1.13 -11.77
C LEU A 74 4.09 0.29 -11.98
N GLY A 75 4.43 -0.04 -13.23
CA GLY A 75 5.45 -1.03 -13.57
C GLY A 75 6.88 -0.53 -13.74
N SER A 76 7.11 0.78 -13.86
CA SER A 76 8.48 1.34 -13.99
C SER A 76 9.22 1.24 -12.64
N PRO A 77 10.57 1.23 -12.61
CA PRO A 77 11.31 1.37 -11.36
C PRO A 77 10.82 2.56 -10.52
N SER A 78 10.74 2.39 -9.20
CA SER A 78 10.33 3.45 -8.27
C SER A 78 11.55 4.14 -7.65
N ASP A 79 11.40 5.41 -7.28
CA ASP A 79 12.40 6.14 -6.49
C ASP A 79 12.34 5.78 -4.99
N GLU A 80 11.79 4.62 -4.64
CA GLU A 80 11.45 4.27 -3.25
C GLU A 80 12.67 4.27 -2.32
N GLU A 81 13.81 3.76 -2.79
CA GLU A 81 15.05 3.78 -2.02
C GLU A 81 15.53 5.22 -1.75
N ALA A 82 15.47 6.09 -2.76
CA ALA A 82 15.87 7.49 -2.61
C ALA A 82 14.89 8.26 -1.69
N ILE A 83 13.59 7.96 -1.78
CA ILE A 83 12.56 8.53 -0.91
C ILE A 83 12.80 8.07 0.53
N THR A 84 12.97 6.78 0.77
CA THR A 84 13.13 6.23 2.12
C THR A 84 14.42 6.71 2.79
N LYS A 85 15.56 6.71 2.09
CA LYS A 85 16.82 7.28 2.62
C LYS A 85 16.71 8.76 3.01
N ARG A 86 15.88 9.54 2.30
CA ARG A 86 15.63 10.95 2.63
C ARG A 86 14.66 11.10 3.81
N LEU A 87 13.59 10.31 3.85
CA LEU A 87 12.56 10.38 4.88
C LEU A 87 13.03 9.84 6.24
N TYR A 88 13.92 8.85 6.24
CA TYR A 88 14.34 8.13 7.43
C TYR A 88 15.85 8.24 7.65
N PRO A 89 16.32 9.28 8.38
CA PRO A 89 17.74 9.43 8.72
C PRO A 89 18.32 8.24 9.49
N ASP A 90 17.51 7.62 10.36
CA ASP A 90 17.82 6.33 11.00
C ASP A 90 17.32 5.18 10.11
N TYR A 91 18.07 4.95 9.03
CA TYR A 91 17.69 4.01 7.99
C TYR A 91 17.71 2.55 8.48
N ASP A 92 18.66 2.19 9.35
CA ASP A 92 18.75 0.85 9.95
C ASP A 92 17.51 0.53 10.78
N ARG A 93 17.00 1.49 11.55
CA ARG A 93 15.75 1.33 12.28
C ARG A 93 14.56 1.19 11.33
N PHE A 94 14.47 2.03 10.30
CA PHE A 94 13.42 1.92 9.29
C PHE A 94 13.41 0.52 8.66
N GLN A 95 14.56 0.00 8.24
CA GLN A 95 14.66 -1.33 7.65
C GLN A 95 14.20 -2.44 8.61
N LYS A 96 14.62 -2.40 9.88
CA LYS A 96 14.18 -3.36 10.90
C LYS A 96 12.67 -3.31 11.14
N GLU A 97 12.10 -2.11 11.16
CA GLU A 97 10.68 -1.92 11.38
C GLU A 97 9.84 -2.33 10.15
N GLU A 98 10.31 -2.09 8.92
CA GLU A 98 9.68 -2.59 7.70
C GLU A 98 9.77 -4.12 7.59
N GLN A 99 10.93 -4.70 7.91
CA GLN A 99 11.09 -6.14 8.02
C GLN A 99 10.07 -6.72 9.01
N ARG A 100 9.97 -6.12 10.22
CA ARG A 100 9.00 -6.50 11.24
C ARG A 100 7.56 -6.42 10.74
N ARG A 101 7.21 -5.40 9.95
CA ARG A 101 5.88 -5.23 9.36
C ARG A 101 5.50 -6.40 8.46
N PHE A 102 6.45 -6.99 7.75
CA PHE A 102 6.22 -8.20 6.94
C PHE A 102 6.27 -9.49 7.75
N GLU A 103 7.11 -9.60 8.78
CA GLU A 103 7.21 -10.80 9.64
C GLU A 103 5.92 -11.15 10.38
N ILE A 104 5.05 -10.16 10.59
CA ILE A 104 3.76 -10.33 11.27
C ILE A 104 2.60 -10.55 10.30
N LEU A 105 2.87 -10.76 9.00
CA LEU A 105 1.87 -11.20 8.04
C LEU A 105 1.78 -12.72 8.00
N ASP A 106 0.56 -13.22 7.87
CA ASP A 106 0.31 -14.60 7.46
C ASP A 106 0.26 -14.70 5.93
N SER A 107 -0.27 -13.67 5.25
CA SER A 107 -0.23 -13.56 3.78
C SER A 107 -0.47 -12.13 3.29
N HIS A 108 -0.07 -11.89 2.03
CA HIS A 108 -0.26 -10.63 1.31
C HIS A 108 -0.51 -10.94 -0.18
N TRP A 109 -1.46 -10.24 -0.80
CA TRP A 109 -1.74 -10.38 -2.24
C TRP A 109 -2.29 -9.10 -2.83
N ASP A 110 -1.98 -8.89 -4.11
CA ASP A 110 -2.30 -7.66 -4.85
C ASP A 110 -3.24 -7.98 -6.01
N ILE A 111 -4.35 -7.25 -6.11
CA ILE A 111 -5.38 -7.49 -7.10
C ILE A 111 -5.62 -6.22 -7.92
N PRO A 112 -5.23 -6.20 -9.21
CA PRO A 112 -5.68 -5.17 -10.13
C PRO A 112 -7.21 -5.19 -10.27
N LEU A 113 -7.85 -4.04 -10.09
CA LEU A 113 -9.29 -3.89 -10.17
C LEU A 113 -9.71 -3.35 -11.55
N THR A 114 -10.75 -3.96 -12.12
CA THR A 114 -11.42 -3.46 -13.32
C THR A 114 -12.73 -2.78 -12.91
N PRO A 115 -12.92 -1.47 -13.17
CA PRO A 115 -14.19 -0.82 -12.88
C PRO A 115 -15.33 -1.43 -13.70
N VAL A 116 -16.44 -1.76 -13.03
CA VAL A 116 -17.68 -2.15 -13.69
C VAL A 116 -18.62 -0.94 -13.70
N VAL A 117 -19.02 -0.49 -14.89
CA VAL A 117 -19.97 0.60 -15.06
C VAL A 117 -21.38 0.01 -15.16
N PRO A 118 -22.28 0.28 -14.20
CA PRO A 118 -23.66 -0.21 -14.29
C PRO A 118 -24.40 0.49 -15.44
N PRO A 119 -25.41 -0.18 -16.04
CA PRO A 119 -26.32 0.50 -16.97
C PRO A 119 -27.05 1.64 -16.25
N LYS A 120 -27.34 2.71 -16.99
CA LYS A 120 -28.14 3.83 -16.51
C LYS A 120 -29.60 3.43 -16.30
#